data_AF-A0A6I9X0U7-F1
#
_entry.id   AF-A0A6I9X0U7-F1
#
_cell.length_a   1.000
_cell.length_b   1.000
_cell.length_c   1.000
_cell.angle_alpha   90.00
_cell.angle_beta   90.00
_cell.angle_gamma   90.00
#
_symmetry.space_group_name_H-M   'P 1'
#
loop_
_entity.id
_entity.type
_entity.pdbx_description
1 polymer ?
#
loop_
_entity_poly.entity_id
_entity_poly.type
_entity_poly.pdbx_seq_one_letter_code
_entity_poly.pdbx_strand_id
1 'polypeptide(L)'
;MALMPKESAKLVAGLAKDVFVEQAGVKKLALAVLNGLKTGKIRPGNFSQIKYHPRPDDPRAADWIFVLDTLNFSFWTETGTKKWRVNKETGYFAFCAAVKRAIDAGKPMWDPKYYSQITLQDAETIFRGDDEVGIPLIHERVKGLQEAGKVLLDKYHGTFVECIKSCGGSAEKLLQLIVREFESYRDEADYEGHRISIYKRAQILIGDIWACYEGRGLGEFHDIDSIAMFADYRIPQVLVYYGAMRYSDSLMSKLRSDEPLKQGSREEVEIRACSIEAVEQVCDEVRRLIKADSKLGLNPSKDVNAIIIDHYLWDYRREYAEELESIPFHKTRTIYY
;
A
#
# COMPACT_ATOMS: atom_id res chain seq x y z
N MET A 1 -6.95 11.47 19.66
CA MET A 1 -6.00 11.32 18.53
C MET A 1 -5.94 9.83 18.22
N ALA A 2 -5.93 9.43 16.94
CA ALA A 2 -5.80 8.02 16.59
C ALA A 2 -4.40 7.51 16.98
N LEU A 3 -4.29 6.25 17.39
CA LEU A 3 -2.99 5.57 17.57
C LEU A 3 -2.26 5.46 16.23
N MET A 4 -0.93 5.41 16.21
CA MET A 4 -0.17 5.20 14.97
C MET A 4 -0.40 3.79 14.40
N PRO A 5 -0.14 3.51 13.11
CA PRO A 5 -0.51 2.24 12.48
C PRO A 5 0.04 1.00 13.18
N LYS A 6 1.29 1.00 13.61
CA LYS A 6 1.89 -0.14 14.34
C LYS A 6 1.28 -0.36 15.72
N GLU A 7 1.00 0.72 16.44
CA GLU A 7 0.36 0.65 17.77
C GLU A 7 -1.09 0.17 17.65
N SER A 8 -1.80 0.68 16.64
CA SER A 8 -3.14 0.24 16.25
C SER A 8 -3.16 -1.25 15.92
N ALA A 9 -2.22 -1.71 15.09
CA ALA A 9 -2.09 -3.10 14.68
C ALA A 9 -1.90 -4.03 15.88
N LYS A 10 -0.95 -3.69 16.76
CA LYS A 10 -0.68 -4.46 17.97
C LYS A 10 -1.88 -4.52 18.92
N LEU A 11 -2.57 -3.38 19.11
CA LEU A 11 -3.78 -3.32 19.93
C LEU A 11 -4.91 -4.18 19.36
N VAL A 12 -5.20 -4.04 18.06
CA VAL A 12 -6.27 -4.79 17.40
C VAL A 12 -5.95 -6.28 17.42
N ALA A 13 -4.73 -6.70 17.10
CA ALA A 13 -4.33 -8.11 17.13
C ALA A 13 -4.45 -8.74 18.52
N GLY A 14 -4.23 -7.95 19.59
CA GLY A 14 -4.43 -8.41 20.98
C GLY A 14 -5.90 -8.56 21.39
N LEU A 15 -6.83 -7.95 20.65
CA LEU A 15 -8.28 -7.93 20.94
C LEU A 15 -9.12 -8.64 19.87
N ALA A 16 -8.50 -9.09 18.78
CA ALA A 16 -9.16 -9.67 17.62
C ALA A 16 -9.91 -10.95 17.98
N LYS A 17 -11.08 -11.14 17.35
CA LYS A 17 -11.97 -12.29 17.58
C LYS A 17 -12.03 -13.22 16.37
N ASP A 18 -11.79 -12.69 15.18
CA ASP A 18 -11.94 -13.38 13.91
C ASP A 18 -10.63 -13.53 13.13
N VAL A 19 -9.57 -12.80 13.50
CA VAL A 19 -8.26 -12.88 12.83
C VAL A 19 -7.13 -13.10 13.85
N PHE A 20 -6.29 -14.10 13.59
CA PHE A 20 -5.23 -14.54 14.50
C PHE A 20 -3.87 -14.51 13.80
N VAL A 21 -2.84 -13.99 14.48
CA VAL A 21 -1.44 -14.06 14.04
C VAL A 21 -0.79 -15.32 14.61
N GLU A 22 -0.23 -16.16 13.74
CA GLU A 22 0.17 -17.52 14.06
C GLU A 22 1.71 -17.67 13.98
N GLN A 23 2.34 -17.93 15.13
CA GLN A 23 3.81 -17.89 15.29
C GLN A 23 4.56 -18.88 14.39
N ALA A 24 3.99 -20.06 14.14
CA ALA A 24 4.60 -21.04 13.26
C ALA A 24 4.71 -20.54 11.82
N GLY A 25 3.66 -19.87 11.32
CA GLY A 25 3.66 -19.28 9.99
C GLY A 25 4.49 -18.02 9.89
N VAL A 26 4.54 -17.19 10.93
CA VAL A 26 5.47 -16.06 11.03
C VAL A 26 6.91 -16.53 10.80
N LYS A 27 7.35 -17.58 11.50
CA LYS A 27 8.69 -18.18 11.32
C LYS A 27 8.89 -18.74 9.92
N LYS A 28 7.89 -19.43 9.36
CA LYS A 28 7.94 -19.98 8.00
C LYS A 28 8.12 -18.87 6.96
N LEU A 29 7.35 -17.79 7.07
CA LEU A 29 7.44 -16.64 6.18
C LEU A 29 8.77 -15.89 6.36
N ALA A 30 9.23 -15.70 7.60
CA ALA A 30 10.54 -15.10 7.88
C ALA A 30 11.69 -15.87 7.20
N LEU A 31 11.65 -17.20 7.20
CA LEU A 31 12.63 -18.01 6.46
C LEU A 31 12.55 -17.80 4.94
N ALA A 32 11.34 -17.66 4.38
CA ALA A 32 11.16 -17.38 2.96
C ALA A 32 11.70 -15.99 2.57
N VAL A 33 11.40 -14.97 3.38
CA VAL A 33 11.96 -13.61 3.22
C VAL A 33 13.48 -13.64 3.32
N LEU A 34 14.03 -14.28 4.35
CA LEU A 34 15.48 -14.38 4.53
C LEU A 34 16.15 -15.07 3.33
N ASN A 35 15.54 -16.13 2.79
CA ASN A 35 16.03 -16.76 1.57
C ASN A 35 15.96 -15.83 0.35
N GLY A 36 14.90 -15.04 0.24
CA GLY A 36 14.77 -14.00 -0.79
C GLY A 36 15.86 -12.93 -0.71
N LEU A 37 16.22 -12.50 0.51
CA LEU A 37 17.33 -11.56 0.74
C LEU A 37 18.67 -12.18 0.35
N LYS A 38 18.95 -13.42 0.78
CA LYS A 38 20.21 -14.14 0.45
C LYS A 38 20.41 -14.35 -1.05
N THR A 39 19.33 -14.62 -1.77
CA THR A 39 19.37 -14.89 -3.22
C THR A 39 19.32 -13.62 -4.07
N GLY A 40 19.14 -12.45 -3.44
CA GLY A 40 18.95 -11.18 -4.14
C GLY A 40 17.60 -11.04 -4.86
N LYS A 41 16.67 -12.00 -4.67
CA LYS A 41 15.29 -11.89 -5.15
C LYS A 41 14.59 -10.70 -4.49
N ILE A 42 14.85 -10.48 -3.20
CA ILE A 42 14.40 -9.32 -2.44
C ILE A 42 15.57 -8.35 -2.28
N ARG A 43 15.44 -7.15 -2.82
CA ARG A 43 16.37 -6.03 -2.61
C ARG A 43 15.69 -4.71 -2.96
N PRO A 44 16.11 -3.59 -2.36
CA PRO A 44 15.71 -2.26 -2.81
C PRO A 44 15.92 -2.13 -4.33
N GLY A 45 14.94 -1.54 -5.04
CA GLY A 45 15.03 -1.34 -6.49
C GLY A 45 14.74 -2.56 -7.37
N ASN A 46 14.29 -3.70 -6.82
CA ASN A 46 13.94 -4.89 -7.60
C ASN A 46 12.50 -5.37 -7.38
N PHE A 47 11.55 -4.45 -7.50
CA PHE A 47 10.12 -4.71 -7.33
C PHE A 47 9.37 -4.50 -8.62
N SER A 48 8.36 -5.33 -8.89
CA SER A 48 7.71 -5.26 -10.21
C SER A 48 6.95 -3.95 -10.47
N GLN A 49 6.65 -3.16 -9.43
CA GLN A 49 6.05 -1.83 -9.52
C GLN A 49 6.94 -0.80 -10.21
N ILE A 50 8.27 -0.97 -10.14
CA ILE A 50 9.26 -0.06 -10.75
C ILE A 50 9.06 0.10 -12.26
N LYS A 51 8.45 -0.90 -12.93
CA LYS A 51 8.10 -0.84 -14.36
C LYS A 51 7.27 0.41 -14.71
N TYR A 52 6.46 0.90 -13.79
CA TYR A 52 5.55 2.01 -14.04
C TYR A 52 5.80 3.25 -13.19
N HIS A 53 6.75 3.19 -12.25
CA HIS A 53 7.17 4.34 -11.47
C HIS A 53 8.17 5.20 -12.24
N PRO A 54 8.23 6.51 -11.94
CA PRO A 54 9.29 7.36 -12.46
C PRO A 54 10.67 6.90 -11.99
N ARG A 55 11.68 7.25 -12.77
CA ARG A 55 13.08 7.09 -12.36
C ARG A 55 13.45 8.19 -11.36
N PRO A 56 14.39 7.95 -10.43
CA PRO A 56 14.78 8.94 -9.43
C PRO A 56 15.41 10.22 -10.02
N ASP A 57 15.96 10.17 -11.23
CA ASP A 57 16.51 11.32 -11.94
C ASP A 57 15.46 12.15 -12.69
N ASP A 58 14.20 11.69 -12.75
CA ASP A 58 13.10 12.48 -13.27
C ASP A 58 12.73 13.57 -12.25
N PRO A 59 12.83 14.87 -12.60
CA PRO A 59 12.51 15.95 -11.66
C PRO A 59 11.04 15.94 -11.20
N ARG A 60 10.18 15.17 -11.87
CA ARG A 60 8.75 15.01 -11.56
C ARG A 60 8.46 13.79 -10.69
N ALA A 61 9.47 13.01 -10.31
CA ALA A 61 9.28 11.68 -9.73
C ALA A 61 8.42 11.71 -8.46
N ALA A 62 8.74 12.60 -7.51
CA ALA A 62 7.99 12.72 -6.26
C ALA A 62 6.52 13.15 -6.49
N ASP A 63 6.28 14.11 -7.38
CA ASP A 63 4.92 14.58 -7.69
C ASP A 63 4.10 13.53 -8.46
N TRP A 64 4.74 12.74 -9.32
CA TRP A 64 4.09 11.64 -10.01
C TRP A 64 3.74 10.51 -9.04
N ILE A 65 4.67 10.06 -8.19
CA ILE A 65 4.39 9.05 -7.15
C ILE A 65 3.24 9.51 -6.25
N PHE A 66 3.25 10.78 -5.84
CA PHE A 66 2.16 11.37 -5.06
C PHE A 66 0.78 11.17 -5.71
N VAL A 67 0.67 11.38 -7.02
CA VAL A 67 -0.59 11.16 -7.76
C VAL A 67 -0.96 9.69 -7.86
N LEU A 68 0.02 8.80 -8.05
CA LEU A 68 -0.25 7.36 -8.08
C LEU A 68 -0.85 6.90 -6.76
N ASP A 69 -0.27 7.30 -5.62
CA ASP A 69 -0.74 6.86 -4.29
C ASP A 69 -1.97 7.62 -3.79
N THR A 70 -2.18 8.86 -4.26
CA THR A 70 -3.45 9.58 -4.09
C THR A 70 -4.61 8.84 -4.74
N LEU A 71 -4.35 7.91 -5.65
CA LEU A 71 -5.36 7.15 -6.38
C LEU A 71 -5.21 5.63 -6.21
N ASN A 72 -4.34 5.15 -5.32
CA ASN A 72 -4.05 3.74 -5.15
C ASN A 72 -5.09 3.04 -4.23
N PHE A 73 -6.31 2.90 -4.73
CA PHE A 73 -7.43 2.27 -4.02
C PHE A 73 -8.45 1.55 -4.91
N SER A 74 -9.13 0.55 -4.34
CA SER A 74 -10.35 -0.11 -4.86
C SER A 74 -10.26 -0.68 -6.28
N PHE A 75 -9.17 -1.34 -6.65
CA PHE A 75 -9.05 -1.95 -7.98
C PHE A 75 -9.71 -3.34 -8.13
N TRP A 76 -10.29 -3.90 -7.06
CA TRP A 76 -11.02 -5.16 -7.13
C TRP A 76 -12.40 -4.99 -7.78
N THR A 77 -12.88 -6.06 -8.41
CA THR A 77 -14.21 -6.15 -9.04
C THR A 77 -14.99 -7.34 -8.49
N GLU A 78 -16.32 -7.33 -8.61
CA GLU A 78 -17.16 -8.45 -8.18
C GLU A 78 -16.81 -9.73 -8.94
N THR A 79 -16.97 -10.89 -8.29
CA THR A 79 -16.69 -12.18 -8.95
C THR A 79 -17.65 -12.40 -10.11
N GLY A 80 -17.15 -12.92 -11.23
CA GLY A 80 -17.95 -13.14 -12.43
C GLY A 80 -18.14 -11.90 -13.31
N THR A 81 -17.59 -10.74 -12.94
CA THR A 81 -17.65 -9.52 -13.76
C THR A 81 -16.37 -9.31 -14.58
N LYS A 82 -16.48 -8.53 -15.68
CA LYS A 82 -15.31 -8.11 -16.45
C LYS A 82 -14.48 -7.13 -15.61
N LYS A 83 -13.16 -7.36 -15.57
CA LYS A 83 -12.21 -6.47 -14.89
C LYS A 83 -11.88 -5.26 -15.76
N TRP A 84 -11.77 -4.10 -15.13
CA TRP A 84 -11.17 -2.93 -15.77
C TRP A 84 -9.71 -3.24 -16.17
N ARG A 85 -9.38 -2.96 -17.43
CA ARG A 85 -8.07 -3.25 -18.02
C ARG A 85 -7.53 -2.08 -18.81
N VAL A 86 -6.22 -1.91 -18.77
CA VAL A 86 -5.51 -0.98 -19.65
C VAL A 86 -4.21 -1.65 -20.10
N ASN A 87 -3.99 -1.70 -21.41
CA ASN A 87 -2.85 -2.41 -22.01
C ASN A 87 -2.76 -3.87 -21.55
N LYS A 88 -3.91 -4.56 -21.44
CA LYS A 88 -4.06 -5.95 -20.95
C LYS A 88 -3.70 -6.19 -19.47
N GLU A 89 -3.23 -5.17 -18.76
CA GLU A 89 -3.01 -5.23 -17.32
C GLU A 89 -4.33 -5.05 -16.57
N THR A 90 -4.40 -5.49 -15.31
CA THR A 90 -5.52 -5.23 -14.40
C THR A 90 -5.02 -4.60 -13.10
N GLY A 91 -5.93 -4.14 -12.25
CA GLY A 91 -5.55 -3.69 -10.91
C GLY A 91 -4.73 -2.39 -10.92
N TYR A 92 -3.81 -2.28 -9.97
CA TYR A 92 -2.85 -1.18 -9.88
C TYR A 92 -2.04 -0.99 -11.17
N PHE A 93 -1.65 -2.06 -11.87
CA PHE A 93 -0.89 -1.95 -13.11
C PHE A 93 -1.67 -1.38 -14.28
N ALA A 94 -2.97 -1.69 -14.37
CA ALA A 94 -3.85 -1.00 -15.33
C ALA A 94 -3.93 0.50 -15.02
N PHE A 95 -4.01 0.85 -13.73
CA PHE A 95 -4.05 2.24 -13.28
C PHE A 95 -2.77 2.99 -13.67
N CYS A 96 -1.62 2.43 -13.35
CA CYS A 96 -0.34 2.99 -13.75
C CYS A 96 -0.20 3.11 -15.28
N ALA A 97 -0.65 2.12 -16.05
CA ALA A 97 -0.65 2.17 -17.51
C ALA A 97 -1.56 3.29 -18.05
N ALA A 98 -2.71 3.55 -17.42
CA ALA A 98 -3.61 4.64 -17.79
C ALA A 98 -2.98 6.01 -17.55
N VAL A 99 -2.35 6.22 -16.38
CA VAL A 99 -1.63 7.45 -16.03
C VAL A 99 -0.47 7.67 -17.00
N LYS A 100 0.35 6.64 -17.25
CA LYS A 100 1.46 6.71 -18.21
C LYS A 100 0.98 7.07 -19.62
N ARG A 101 -0.11 6.46 -20.08
CA ARG A 101 -0.72 6.78 -21.38
C ARG A 101 -1.19 8.24 -21.46
N ALA A 102 -1.73 8.80 -20.39
CA ALA A 102 -2.12 10.21 -20.34
C ALA A 102 -0.90 11.14 -20.40
N ILE A 103 0.16 10.80 -19.66
CA ILE A 103 1.44 11.51 -19.70
C ILE A 103 2.05 11.50 -21.11
N ASP A 104 2.07 10.35 -21.77
CA ASP A 104 2.59 10.20 -23.13
C ASP A 104 1.76 10.97 -24.17
N ALA A 105 0.47 11.19 -23.87
CA ALA A 105 -0.43 12.03 -24.67
C ALA A 105 -0.33 13.53 -24.32
N GLY A 106 0.66 13.94 -23.53
CA GLY A 106 0.90 15.35 -23.18
C GLY A 106 0.05 15.89 -22.04
N LYS A 107 -0.66 15.05 -21.28
CA LYS A 107 -1.39 15.46 -20.08
C LYS A 107 -0.43 15.44 -18.87
N PRO A 108 -0.14 16.59 -18.23
CA PRO A 108 0.84 16.65 -17.14
C PRO A 108 0.24 16.13 -15.84
N MET A 109 0.07 14.80 -15.73
CA MET A 109 -0.61 14.15 -14.59
C MET A 109 0.08 14.37 -13.24
N TRP A 110 1.33 14.83 -13.21
CA TRP A 110 2.08 15.17 -12.00
C TRP A 110 1.86 16.63 -11.54
N ASP A 111 1.25 17.50 -12.35
CA ASP A 111 1.12 18.94 -12.05
C ASP A 111 -0.19 19.25 -11.31
N PRO A 112 -0.14 19.75 -10.05
CA PRO A 112 -1.32 20.16 -9.30
C PRO A 112 -2.21 21.18 -10.01
N LYS A 113 -1.65 22.08 -10.82
CA LYS A 113 -2.43 23.05 -11.61
C LYS A 113 -3.31 22.36 -12.64
N TYR A 114 -2.85 21.24 -13.18
CA TYR A 114 -3.60 20.44 -14.14
C TYR A 114 -4.63 19.57 -13.44
N TYR A 115 -4.19 18.69 -12.54
CA TYR A 115 -5.11 17.69 -11.99
C TYR A 115 -6.12 18.27 -10.98
N SER A 116 -5.87 19.46 -10.43
CA SER A 116 -6.88 20.17 -9.63
C SER A 116 -8.08 20.68 -10.44
N GLN A 117 -7.97 20.71 -11.77
CA GLN A 117 -9.01 21.18 -12.69
C GLN A 117 -9.61 20.05 -13.53
N ILE A 118 -9.15 18.80 -13.34
CA ILE A 118 -9.69 17.64 -14.07
C ILE A 118 -11.18 17.52 -13.80
N THR A 119 -11.97 17.47 -14.87
CA THR A 119 -13.40 17.17 -14.81
C THR A 119 -13.64 15.67 -14.84
N LEU A 120 -14.89 15.25 -14.58
CA LEU A 120 -15.29 13.85 -14.76
C LEU A 120 -15.04 13.36 -16.20
N GLN A 121 -15.35 14.18 -17.19
CA GLN A 121 -15.16 13.84 -18.61
C GLN A 121 -13.67 13.64 -18.96
N ASP A 122 -12.80 14.47 -18.38
CA ASP A 122 -11.35 14.32 -18.52
C ASP A 122 -10.88 13.00 -17.90
N ALA A 123 -11.37 12.68 -16.70
CA ALA A 123 -11.04 11.46 -15.98
C ALA A 123 -11.51 10.21 -16.73
N GLU A 124 -12.72 10.21 -17.30
CA GLU A 124 -13.21 9.12 -18.17
C GLU A 124 -12.29 8.91 -19.37
N THR A 125 -11.79 10.00 -19.96
CA THR A 125 -10.85 9.91 -21.08
C THR A 125 -9.47 9.39 -20.66
N ILE A 126 -8.97 9.85 -19.51
CA ILE A 126 -7.65 9.47 -18.93
C ILE A 126 -7.67 7.99 -18.55
N PHE A 127 -8.67 7.58 -17.77
CA PHE A 127 -8.82 6.25 -17.19
C PHE A 127 -9.66 5.30 -18.04
N ARG A 128 -9.92 5.61 -19.31
CA ARG A 128 -10.63 4.70 -20.22
C ARG A 128 -9.97 3.32 -20.24
N GLY A 129 -10.79 2.27 -20.16
CA GLY A 129 -10.33 0.89 -20.30
C GLY A 129 -9.95 0.55 -21.75
N ASP A 130 -9.45 -0.66 -21.95
CA ASP A 130 -9.31 -1.29 -23.27
C ASP A 130 -10.69 -1.65 -23.86
N ASP A 131 -11.72 -1.74 -23.02
CA ASP A 131 -13.11 -2.06 -23.35
C ASP A 131 -14.08 -1.12 -22.61
N GLU A 132 -15.38 -1.44 -22.61
CA GLU A 132 -16.43 -0.63 -22.00
C GLU A 132 -16.41 -0.57 -20.47
N VAL A 133 -15.56 -1.37 -19.81
CA VAL A 133 -15.48 -1.37 -18.35
C VAL A 133 -14.79 -0.09 -17.89
N GLY A 134 -15.40 0.60 -16.92
CA GLY A 134 -14.83 1.79 -16.29
C GLY A 134 -13.97 1.47 -15.07
N ILE A 135 -13.07 2.39 -14.71
CA ILE A 135 -12.33 2.30 -13.45
C ILE A 135 -13.29 2.45 -12.26
N PRO A 136 -13.16 1.64 -11.19
CA PRO A 136 -13.97 1.84 -9.99
C PRO A 136 -13.71 3.20 -9.33
N LEU A 137 -14.77 3.77 -8.74
CA LEU A 137 -14.74 4.99 -7.94
C LEU A 137 -14.18 6.23 -8.69
N ILE A 138 -14.57 6.42 -9.94
CA ILE A 138 -14.06 7.51 -10.77
C ILE A 138 -14.38 8.91 -10.19
N HIS A 139 -15.55 9.09 -9.57
CA HIS A 139 -15.93 10.35 -8.93
C HIS A 139 -15.01 10.67 -7.74
N GLU A 140 -14.72 9.67 -6.91
CA GLU A 140 -13.83 9.79 -5.76
C GLU A 140 -12.38 10.06 -6.20
N ARG A 141 -11.95 9.50 -7.33
CA ARG A 141 -10.64 9.80 -7.94
C ARG A 141 -10.53 11.26 -8.37
N VAL A 142 -11.55 11.79 -9.04
CA VAL A 142 -11.61 13.21 -9.41
C VAL A 142 -11.57 14.08 -8.15
N LYS A 143 -12.39 13.76 -7.15
CA LYS A 143 -12.39 14.49 -5.87
C LYS A 143 -11.01 14.46 -5.21
N GLY A 144 -10.36 13.30 -5.17
CA GLY A 144 -9.02 13.13 -4.60
C GLY A 144 -7.96 13.99 -5.29
N LEU A 145 -7.96 14.04 -6.63
CA LEU A 145 -7.07 14.91 -7.40
C LEU A 145 -7.34 16.40 -7.12
N GLN A 146 -8.60 16.81 -7.12
CA GLN A 146 -8.99 18.19 -6.89
C GLN A 146 -8.61 18.68 -5.48
N GLU A 147 -8.89 17.87 -4.46
CA GLU A 147 -8.55 18.15 -3.07
C GLU A 147 -7.03 18.23 -2.89
N ALA A 148 -6.29 17.20 -3.34
CA ALA A 148 -4.85 17.15 -3.19
C ALA A 148 -4.16 18.29 -3.94
N GLY A 149 -4.62 18.60 -5.15
CA GLY A 149 -4.05 19.65 -5.97
C GLY A 149 -4.25 21.03 -5.35
N LYS A 150 -5.44 21.29 -4.80
CA LYS A 150 -5.71 22.53 -4.06
C LYS A 150 -4.79 22.69 -2.86
N VAL A 151 -4.63 21.64 -2.04
CA VAL A 151 -3.73 21.67 -0.87
C VAL A 151 -2.30 21.99 -1.28
N LEU A 152 -1.80 21.37 -2.34
CA LEU A 152 -0.44 21.62 -2.82
C LEU A 152 -0.24 23.04 -3.36
N LEU A 153 -1.22 23.56 -4.11
CA LEU A 153 -1.17 24.93 -4.63
C LEU A 153 -1.22 25.96 -3.51
N ASP A 154 -2.07 25.75 -2.50
CA ASP A 154 -2.29 26.71 -1.42
C ASP A 154 -1.14 26.71 -0.39
N LYS A 155 -0.53 25.55 -0.10
CA LYS A 155 0.40 25.38 1.04
C LYS A 155 1.82 24.95 0.66
N TYR A 156 2.02 24.35 -0.51
CA TYR A 156 3.27 23.69 -0.88
C TYR A 156 3.81 24.15 -2.24
N HIS A 157 3.49 25.39 -2.64
CA HIS A 157 3.96 26.01 -3.88
C HIS A 157 3.70 25.17 -5.15
N GLY A 158 2.68 24.32 -5.13
CA GLY A 158 2.32 23.46 -6.25
C GLY A 158 3.22 22.23 -6.45
N THR A 159 3.89 21.73 -5.40
CA THR A 159 4.64 20.46 -5.48
C THR A 159 4.66 19.72 -4.14
N PHE A 160 4.53 18.40 -4.17
CA PHE A 160 4.64 17.53 -2.99
C PHE A 160 6.07 17.50 -2.44
N VAL A 161 7.08 17.88 -3.24
CA VAL A 161 8.48 18.00 -2.78
C VAL A 161 8.61 18.94 -1.57
N GLU A 162 7.85 20.05 -1.53
CA GLU A 162 7.87 20.97 -0.38
C GLU A 162 7.26 20.32 0.87
N CYS A 163 6.27 19.43 0.71
CA CYS A 163 5.74 18.64 1.82
C CYS A 163 6.79 17.68 2.38
N ILE A 164 7.49 16.95 1.50
CA ILE A 164 8.61 16.06 1.90
C ILE A 164 9.68 16.86 2.66
N LYS A 165 10.14 18.00 2.12
CA LYS A 165 11.16 18.82 2.80
C LYS A 165 10.72 19.29 4.19
N SER A 166 9.43 19.60 4.37
CA SER A 166 8.89 20.08 5.64
C SER A 166 8.91 19.02 6.77
N CYS A 167 9.05 17.73 6.43
CA CYS A 167 9.20 16.67 7.43
C CYS A 167 10.61 16.64 8.06
N GLY A 168 11.61 17.27 7.44
CA GLY A 168 12.98 17.33 7.98
C GLY A 168 13.68 15.96 8.04
N GLY A 169 13.34 15.04 7.14
CA GLY A 169 13.93 13.70 7.08
C GLY A 169 13.28 12.66 8.01
N SER A 170 12.13 12.96 8.61
CA SER A 170 11.36 11.99 9.41
C SER A 170 10.15 11.45 8.62
N ALA A 171 10.14 10.14 8.39
CA ALA A 171 9.04 9.40 7.78
C ALA A 171 7.78 9.45 8.66
N GLU A 172 7.91 9.32 9.98
CA GLU A 172 6.77 9.44 10.91
C GLU A 172 6.14 10.84 10.83
N LYS A 173 6.97 11.90 10.83
CA LYS A 173 6.47 13.26 10.67
C LYS A 173 5.83 13.46 9.31
N LEU A 174 6.39 12.91 8.24
CA LEU A 174 5.78 12.97 6.90
C LEU A 174 4.42 12.27 6.88
N LEU A 175 4.29 11.11 7.52
CA LEU A 175 3.01 10.40 7.66
C LEU A 175 1.96 11.28 8.35
N GLN A 176 2.31 11.91 9.47
CA GLN A 176 1.43 12.83 10.20
C GLN A 176 1.06 14.06 9.37
N LEU A 177 2.00 14.62 8.60
CA LEU A 177 1.73 15.73 7.67
C LEU A 177 0.72 15.31 6.60
N ILE A 178 0.93 14.16 5.95
CA ILE A 178 0.04 13.67 4.89
C ILE A 178 -1.39 13.54 5.41
N VAL A 179 -1.60 12.84 6.52
CA VAL A 179 -2.96 12.59 7.04
C VAL A 179 -3.62 13.86 7.59
N ARG A 180 -2.83 14.84 8.06
CA ARG A 180 -3.37 16.12 8.54
C ARG A 180 -3.82 17.01 7.38
N GLU A 181 -3.03 17.08 6.32
CA GLU A 181 -3.21 18.04 5.24
C GLU A 181 -4.12 17.52 4.12
N PHE A 182 -4.15 16.20 3.89
CA PHE A 182 -4.91 15.55 2.83
C PHE A 182 -5.95 14.60 3.43
N GLU A 183 -7.21 15.02 3.45
CA GLU A 183 -8.28 14.30 4.15
C GLU A 183 -8.51 12.90 3.60
N SER A 184 -8.36 12.72 2.28
CA SER A 184 -8.54 11.40 1.66
C SER A 184 -7.61 10.31 2.21
N TYR A 185 -6.49 10.67 2.85
CA TYR A 185 -5.55 9.73 3.46
C TYR A 185 -5.90 9.33 4.90
N ARG A 186 -6.92 9.92 5.53
CA ARG A 186 -7.31 9.68 6.94
C ARG A 186 -8.08 8.37 7.16
N ASP A 187 -7.40 7.26 6.85
CA ASP A 187 -7.85 5.88 7.06
C ASP A 187 -7.81 5.50 8.56
N GLU A 188 -8.89 5.85 9.26
CA GLU A 188 -9.12 5.64 10.68
C GLU A 188 -10.46 4.94 10.95
N ALA A 189 -10.54 4.22 12.07
CA ALA A 189 -11.75 3.55 12.52
C ALA A 189 -11.86 3.56 14.06
N ASP A 190 -13.06 3.26 14.56
CA ASP A 190 -13.27 2.99 15.99
C ASP A 190 -13.32 1.47 16.19
N TYR A 191 -12.52 0.95 17.10
CA TYR A 191 -12.40 -0.48 17.37
C TYR A 191 -12.36 -0.75 18.87
N GLU A 192 -13.38 -1.44 19.38
CA GLU A 192 -13.48 -1.84 20.81
C GLU A 192 -13.16 -0.66 21.77
N GLY A 193 -13.73 0.51 21.48
CA GLY A 193 -13.55 1.74 22.28
C GLY A 193 -12.29 2.57 21.99
N HIS A 194 -11.46 2.15 21.04
CA HIS A 194 -10.21 2.84 20.68
C HIS A 194 -10.30 3.46 19.30
N ARG A 195 -9.74 4.68 19.15
CA ARG A 195 -9.53 5.29 17.84
C ARG A 195 -8.22 4.78 17.25
N ILE A 196 -8.30 4.02 16.17
CA ILE A 196 -7.16 3.39 15.51
C ILE A 196 -6.92 3.99 14.12
N SER A 197 -5.70 3.83 13.60
CA SER A 197 -5.34 4.18 12.23
C SER A 197 -4.66 3.04 11.49
N ILE A 198 -4.83 3.02 10.17
CA ILE A 198 -4.15 2.08 9.27
C ILE A 198 -3.33 2.87 8.24
N TYR A 199 -3.85 4.01 7.78
CA TYR A 199 -3.16 4.95 6.88
C TYR A 199 -2.46 4.31 5.68
N LYS A 200 -3.05 3.25 5.10
CA LYS A 200 -2.40 2.42 4.06
C LYS A 200 -1.80 3.25 2.93
N ARG A 201 -2.58 4.19 2.36
CA ARG A 201 -2.12 5.02 1.24
C ARG A 201 -1.03 6.02 1.61
N ALA A 202 -1.01 6.50 2.85
CA ALA A 202 0.04 7.41 3.30
C ALA A 202 1.34 6.65 3.59
N GLN A 203 1.23 5.43 4.13
CA GLN A 203 2.38 4.55 4.33
C GLN A 203 3.02 4.11 3.00
N ILE A 204 2.22 3.69 2.00
CA ILE A 204 2.75 3.34 0.67
C ILE A 204 3.37 4.53 -0.04
N LEU A 205 2.79 5.74 0.05
CA LEU A 205 3.41 6.95 -0.51
C LEU A 205 4.83 7.19 0.01
N ILE A 206 5.04 7.05 1.32
CA ILE A 206 6.37 7.21 1.91
C ILE A 206 7.29 6.06 1.47
N GLY A 207 6.76 4.83 1.43
CA GLY A 207 7.47 3.64 0.96
C GLY A 207 7.93 3.75 -0.49
N ASP A 208 7.08 4.25 -1.38
CA ASP A 208 7.36 4.42 -2.81
C ASP A 208 8.37 5.54 -3.05
N ILE A 209 8.30 6.65 -2.30
CA ILE A 209 9.33 7.69 -2.32
C ILE A 209 10.66 7.14 -1.82
N TRP A 210 10.67 6.44 -0.69
CA TRP A 210 11.89 5.81 -0.15
C TRP A 210 12.51 4.82 -1.14
N ALA A 211 11.68 3.97 -1.76
CA ALA A 211 12.12 2.97 -2.73
C ALA A 211 12.62 3.60 -4.04
N CYS A 212 11.92 4.62 -4.56
CA CYS A 212 12.29 5.32 -5.78
C CYS A 212 13.68 5.96 -5.68
N TYR A 213 13.96 6.64 -4.57
CA TYR A 213 15.26 7.29 -4.34
C TYR A 213 16.28 6.42 -3.60
N GLU A 214 15.95 5.15 -3.35
CA GLU A 214 16.81 4.17 -2.65
C GLU A 214 17.35 4.71 -1.31
N GLY A 215 16.49 5.38 -0.53
CA GLY A 215 16.88 5.94 0.76
C GLY A 215 17.80 7.17 0.71
N ARG A 216 17.91 7.85 -0.44
CA ARG A 216 18.77 9.03 -0.65
C ARG A 216 17.95 10.25 -1.03
N GLY A 217 18.51 11.46 -0.86
CA GLY A 217 17.87 12.69 -1.34
C GLY A 217 16.45 12.88 -0.77
N LEU A 218 15.43 12.94 -1.63
CA LEU A 218 14.03 13.07 -1.18
C LEU A 218 13.49 11.82 -0.47
N GLY A 219 14.11 10.65 -0.67
CA GLY A 219 13.75 9.42 0.04
C GLY A 219 14.61 9.13 1.27
N GLU A 220 15.48 10.06 1.68
CA GLU A 220 16.32 9.88 2.87
C GLU A 220 15.53 10.16 4.15
N PHE A 221 15.10 9.08 4.82
CA PHE A 221 14.40 9.14 6.10
C PHE A 221 15.19 8.45 7.19
N HIS A 222 15.45 9.14 8.31
CA HIS A 222 16.28 8.61 9.41
C HIS A 222 15.53 7.58 10.28
N ASP A 223 14.20 7.54 10.18
CA ASP A 223 13.29 6.69 10.95
C ASP A 223 12.34 5.89 10.04
N ILE A 224 12.77 5.53 8.82
CA ILE A 224 11.93 4.80 7.83
C ILE A 224 11.25 3.54 8.40
N ASP A 225 11.87 2.91 9.40
CA ASP A 225 11.32 1.77 10.14
C ASP A 225 10.02 2.08 10.91
N SER A 226 9.63 3.34 11.06
CA SER A 226 8.33 3.75 11.61
C SER A 226 7.17 3.40 10.68
N ILE A 227 7.44 3.27 9.37
CA ILE A 227 6.45 2.91 8.36
C ILE A 227 6.24 1.40 8.37
N ALA A 228 4.98 0.98 8.47
CA ALA A 228 4.58 -0.41 8.46
C ALA A 228 4.27 -0.92 7.03
N MET A 229 3.85 -2.18 6.92
CA MET A 229 3.35 -2.75 5.67
C MET A 229 2.04 -2.08 5.20
N PHE A 230 1.69 -2.29 3.93
CA PHE A 230 0.57 -1.61 3.28
C PHE A 230 -0.65 -2.53 3.28
N ALA A 231 -1.47 -2.42 4.34
CA ALA A 231 -2.62 -3.31 4.58
C ALA A 231 -3.73 -3.21 3.54
N ASP A 232 -3.51 -3.86 2.40
CA ASP A 232 -4.39 -3.97 1.24
C ASP A 232 -5.27 -5.24 1.30
N TYR A 233 -6.19 -5.39 0.35
CA TYR A 233 -7.08 -6.54 0.26
C TYR A 233 -6.38 -7.84 -0.19
N ARG A 234 -5.28 -7.78 -0.95
CA ARG A 234 -4.62 -8.98 -1.50
C ARG A 234 -3.58 -9.62 -0.60
N ILE A 235 -2.79 -8.83 0.11
CA ILE A 235 -1.69 -9.32 0.97
C ILE A 235 -2.15 -10.35 2.02
N PRO A 236 -3.33 -10.21 2.64
CA PRO A 236 -3.87 -11.22 3.56
C PRO A 236 -3.87 -12.66 2.98
N GLN A 237 -4.06 -12.83 1.67
CA GLN A 237 -4.05 -14.16 1.04
C GLN A 237 -2.69 -14.87 1.23
N VAL A 238 -1.59 -14.11 1.08
CA VAL A 238 -0.23 -14.63 1.21
C VAL A 238 0.06 -14.96 2.67
N LEU A 239 -0.32 -14.09 3.60
CA LEU A 239 -0.16 -14.33 5.04
C LEU A 239 -0.90 -15.61 5.49
N VAL A 240 -2.12 -15.83 5.00
CA VAL A 240 -2.89 -17.05 5.26
C VAL A 240 -2.24 -18.28 4.61
N TYR A 241 -1.72 -18.17 3.39
CA TYR A 241 -1.01 -19.27 2.71
C TYR A 241 0.22 -19.74 3.49
N TYR A 242 1.01 -18.80 4.01
CA TYR A 242 2.15 -19.14 4.88
C TYR A 242 1.72 -19.62 6.27
N GLY A 243 0.43 -19.51 6.59
CA GLY A 243 -0.12 -19.79 7.91
C GLY A 243 0.33 -18.78 8.96
N ALA A 244 0.81 -17.60 8.56
CA ALA A 244 1.18 -16.50 9.46
C ALA A 244 -0.06 -15.77 9.98
N MET A 245 -1.18 -15.90 9.28
CA MET A 245 -2.48 -15.40 9.70
C MET A 245 -3.54 -16.49 9.51
N ARG A 246 -4.55 -16.52 10.37
CA ARG A 246 -5.69 -17.44 10.30
C ARG A 246 -6.99 -16.70 10.59
N TYR A 247 -8.07 -17.09 9.91
CA TYR A 247 -9.41 -16.58 10.19
C TYR A 247 -10.22 -17.54 11.06
N SER A 248 -11.22 -17.03 11.79
CA SER A 248 -12.28 -17.85 12.37
C SER A 248 -13.09 -18.55 11.27
N ASP A 249 -13.77 -19.64 11.61
CA ASP A 249 -14.62 -20.37 10.67
C ASP A 249 -15.77 -19.50 10.13
N SER A 250 -16.28 -18.60 10.97
CA SER A 250 -17.33 -17.63 10.61
C SER A 250 -16.81 -16.65 9.56
N LEU A 251 -15.68 -15.99 9.83
CA LEU A 251 -15.10 -15.03 8.89
C LEU A 251 -14.67 -15.71 7.59
N MET A 252 -14.07 -16.91 7.66
CA MET A 252 -13.70 -17.67 6.47
C MET A 252 -14.93 -18.01 5.62
N SER A 253 -16.02 -18.47 6.24
CA SER A 253 -17.29 -18.74 5.54
C SER A 253 -17.85 -17.50 4.86
N LYS A 254 -17.82 -16.35 5.54
CA LYS A 254 -18.26 -15.07 4.98
C LYS A 254 -17.42 -14.63 3.79
N LEU A 255 -16.10 -14.68 3.89
CA LEU A 255 -15.19 -14.36 2.79
C LEU A 255 -15.39 -15.29 1.58
N ARG A 256 -15.67 -16.58 1.81
CA ARG A 256 -15.98 -17.55 0.74
C ARG A 256 -17.32 -17.28 0.06
N SER A 257 -18.28 -16.69 0.77
CA SER A 257 -19.57 -16.29 0.19
C SER A 257 -19.48 -15.08 -0.75
N ASP A 258 -18.30 -14.47 -0.84
CA ASP A 258 -18.01 -13.29 -1.66
C ASP A 258 -18.78 -12.02 -1.25
N GLU A 259 -19.38 -12.02 -0.05
CA GLU A 259 -20.05 -10.85 0.52
C GLU A 259 -19.03 -9.75 0.86
N PRO A 260 -19.20 -8.52 0.35
CA PRO A 260 -18.33 -7.41 0.71
C PRO A 260 -18.40 -7.06 2.21
N LEU A 261 -17.25 -6.84 2.83
CA LEU A 261 -17.18 -6.33 4.19
C LEU A 261 -17.39 -4.81 4.17
N LYS A 262 -18.13 -4.32 5.16
CA LYS A 262 -18.31 -2.88 5.38
C LYS A 262 -17.01 -2.25 5.88
N GLN A 263 -16.64 -1.11 5.32
CA GLN A 263 -15.52 -0.30 5.81
C GLN A 263 -15.70 0.05 7.30
N GLY A 264 -14.65 -0.14 8.09
CA GLY A 264 -14.66 0.08 9.54
C GLY A 264 -15.43 -0.97 10.33
N SER A 265 -15.88 -2.06 9.69
CA SER A 265 -16.41 -3.21 10.42
C SER A 265 -15.29 -3.91 11.18
N ARG A 266 -15.64 -4.60 12.28
CA ARG A 266 -14.68 -5.36 13.08
C ARG A 266 -13.84 -6.30 12.21
N GLU A 267 -14.50 -7.07 11.34
CA GLU A 267 -13.87 -8.06 10.46
C GLU A 267 -12.88 -7.40 9.48
N GLU A 268 -13.25 -6.27 8.86
CA GLU A 268 -12.36 -5.55 7.94
C GLU A 268 -11.14 -4.95 8.68
N VAL A 269 -11.37 -4.31 9.83
CA VAL A 269 -10.32 -3.74 10.66
C VAL A 269 -9.36 -4.82 11.16
N GLU A 270 -9.88 -5.94 11.67
CA GLU A 270 -9.06 -7.06 12.15
C GLU A 270 -8.20 -7.64 11.03
N ILE A 271 -8.74 -7.86 9.82
CA ILE A 271 -7.95 -8.40 8.70
C ILE A 271 -6.77 -7.49 8.39
N ARG A 272 -7.00 -6.17 8.29
CA ARG A 272 -5.97 -5.21 7.90
C ARG A 272 -4.96 -4.97 9.02
N ALA A 273 -5.42 -4.77 10.25
CA ALA A 273 -4.56 -4.51 11.40
C ALA A 273 -3.72 -5.74 11.79
N CYS A 274 -4.30 -6.94 11.78
CA CYS A 274 -3.54 -8.18 12.01
C CYS A 274 -2.56 -8.49 10.87
N SER A 275 -2.82 -8.03 9.63
CA SER A 275 -1.84 -8.12 8.55
C SER A 275 -0.60 -7.26 8.83
N ILE A 276 -0.79 -6.06 9.39
CA ILE A 276 0.33 -5.21 9.85
C ILE A 276 1.11 -5.93 10.95
N GLU A 277 0.44 -6.36 12.01
CA GLU A 277 1.09 -7.03 13.14
C GLU A 277 1.85 -8.29 12.71
N ALA A 278 1.27 -9.10 11.81
CA ALA A 278 1.93 -10.29 11.28
C ALA A 278 3.25 -9.94 10.57
N VAL A 279 3.28 -8.88 9.76
CA VAL A 279 4.50 -8.46 9.05
C VAL A 279 5.52 -7.84 10.00
N GLU A 280 5.10 -7.08 11.02
CA GLU A 280 6.01 -6.59 12.06
C GLU A 280 6.72 -7.75 12.77
N GLN A 281 5.97 -8.81 13.15
CA GLN A 281 6.56 -10.00 13.76
C GLN A 281 7.46 -10.79 12.80
N VAL A 282 7.12 -10.87 11.51
CA VAL A 282 8.00 -11.44 10.49
C VAL A 282 9.29 -10.64 10.38
N CYS A 283 9.20 -9.30 10.37
CA CYS A 283 10.37 -8.42 10.31
C CYS A 283 11.30 -8.65 11.50
N ASP A 284 10.76 -8.71 12.71
CA ASP A 284 11.52 -8.99 13.92
C ASP A 284 12.18 -10.37 13.89
N GLU A 285 11.49 -11.39 13.40
CA GLU A 285 12.06 -12.74 13.26
C GLU A 285 13.17 -12.80 12.20
N VAL A 286 13.02 -12.13 11.04
CA VAL A 286 14.09 -12.01 10.04
C VAL A 286 15.31 -11.31 10.64
N ARG A 287 15.11 -10.22 11.38
CA ARG A 287 16.19 -9.49 12.07
C ARG A 287 16.89 -10.37 13.09
N ARG A 288 16.15 -11.16 13.85
CA ARG A 288 16.71 -12.13 14.80
C ARG A 288 17.56 -13.19 14.10
N LEU A 289 17.09 -13.73 12.98
CA LEU A 289 17.82 -14.71 12.19
C LEU A 289 19.10 -14.14 11.58
N ILE A 290 19.06 -12.90 11.07
CA ILE A 290 20.25 -12.21 10.56
C ILE A 290 21.28 -12.00 11.68
N LYS A 291 20.85 -11.54 12.86
CA LYS A 291 21.74 -11.36 14.02
C LYS A 291 22.37 -12.68 14.50
N ALA A 292 21.64 -13.79 14.38
CA ALA A 292 22.11 -15.11 14.81
C ALA A 292 23.14 -15.72 13.84
N ASP A 293 23.22 -15.26 12.60
CA ASP A 293 24.18 -15.76 11.60
C ASP A 293 24.91 -14.59 10.91
N SER A 294 26.02 -14.18 11.50
CA SER A 294 26.86 -13.10 10.96
C SER A 294 27.50 -13.44 9.59
N LYS A 295 27.49 -14.70 9.17
CA LYS A 295 28.05 -15.12 7.87
C LYS A 295 27.15 -14.75 6.69
N LEU A 296 25.91 -14.31 6.96
CA LEU A 296 24.97 -13.92 5.91
C LEU A 296 25.35 -12.63 5.19
N GLY A 297 26.22 -11.81 5.78
CA GLY A 297 26.61 -10.52 5.20
C GLY A 297 25.45 -9.52 5.11
N LEU A 298 24.36 -9.76 5.84
CA LEU A 298 23.19 -8.90 5.90
C LEU A 298 23.20 -8.06 7.19
N ASN A 299 22.73 -6.83 7.11
CA ASN A 299 22.52 -5.92 8.20
C ASN A 299 21.03 -5.91 8.62
N PRO A 300 20.70 -6.31 9.85
CA PRO A 300 19.31 -6.43 10.29
C PRO A 300 18.55 -5.10 10.34
N SER A 301 19.25 -3.97 10.40
CA SER A 301 18.65 -2.63 10.46
C SER A 301 18.63 -1.89 9.12
N LYS A 302 19.27 -2.44 8.07
CA LYS A 302 19.35 -1.79 6.75
C LYS A 302 18.75 -2.62 5.63
N ASP A 303 18.90 -3.94 5.70
CA ASP A 303 18.53 -4.82 4.58
C ASP A 303 17.10 -5.36 4.70
N VAL A 304 16.42 -5.11 5.83
CA VAL A 304 15.04 -5.54 6.04
C VAL A 304 14.24 -4.53 6.88
N ASN A 305 13.04 -4.23 6.39
CA ASN A 305 11.99 -3.50 7.08
C ASN A 305 10.61 -3.99 6.56
N ALA A 306 9.52 -3.45 7.12
CA ALA A 306 8.17 -3.84 6.73
C ALA A 306 7.83 -3.53 5.26
N ILE A 307 8.37 -2.44 4.70
CA ILE A 307 8.17 -2.05 3.29
C ILE A 307 8.75 -3.11 2.35
N ILE A 308 9.98 -3.56 2.59
CA ILE A 308 10.65 -4.59 1.79
C ILE A 308 9.88 -5.93 1.85
N ILE A 309 9.34 -6.28 3.03
CA ILE A 309 8.53 -7.49 3.19
C ILE A 309 7.20 -7.33 2.45
N ASP A 310 6.54 -6.18 2.54
CA ASP A 310 5.29 -5.90 1.81
C ASP A 310 5.47 -6.07 0.30
N HIS A 311 6.52 -5.47 -0.26
CA HIS A 311 6.80 -5.60 -1.69
C HIS A 311 7.05 -7.06 -2.10
N TYR A 312 7.74 -7.84 -1.26
CA TYR A 312 7.90 -9.28 -1.49
C TYR A 312 6.55 -10.01 -1.48
N LEU A 313 5.68 -9.73 -0.51
CA LEU A 313 4.36 -10.36 -0.42
C LEU A 313 3.50 -9.99 -1.64
N TRP A 314 3.59 -8.75 -2.11
CA TRP A 314 2.88 -8.27 -3.28
C TRP A 314 3.35 -8.96 -4.56
N ASP A 315 4.66 -9.05 -4.78
CA ASP A 315 5.24 -9.77 -5.92
C ASP A 315 4.93 -11.28 -5.83
N TYR A 316 5.01 -11.89 -4.65
CA TYR A 316 4.63 -13.29 -4.41
C TYR A 316 3.17 -13.54 -4.81
N ARG A 317 2.23 -12.66 -4.39
CA ARG A 317 0.83 -12.81 -4.80
C ARG A 317 0.69 -12.83 -6.31
N ARG A 318 1.44 -12.01 -7.03
CA ARG A 318 1.31 -11.93 -8.50
C ARG A 318 1.93 -13.15 -9.18
N GLU A 319 3.09 -13.59 -8.74
CA GLU A 319 3.81 -14.76 -9.28
C GLU A 319 3.02 -16.06 -9.05
N TYR A 320 2.45 -16.24 -7.85
CA TYR A 320 1.74 -17.47 -7.44
C TYR A 320 0.22 -17.29 -7.43
N ALA A 321 -0.30 -16.57 -8.44
CA ALA A 321 -1.70 -16.17 -8.47
C ALA A 321 -2.70 -17.33 -8.47
N GLU A 322 -2.38 -18.41 -9.17
CA GLU A 322 -3.20 -19.62 -9.28
C GLU A 322 -3.20 -20.41 -7.96
N GLU A 323 -2.02 -20.56 -7.33
CA GLU A 323 -1.89 -21.26 -6.05
C GLU A 323 -2.71 -20.59 -4.93
N LEU A 324 -2.78 -19.26 -4.97
CA LEU A 324 -3.48 -18.44 -3.97
C LEU A 324 -4.96 -18.23 -4.27
N GLU A 325 -5.48 -18.74 -5.39
CA GLU A 325 -6.87 -18.50 -5.82
C GLU A 325 -7.90 -19.10 -4.84
N SER A 326 -7.56 -20.21 -4.19
CA SER A 326 -8.43 -20.92 -3.25
C SER A 326 -8.64 -20.19 -1.89
N ILE A 327 -7.78 -19.22 -1.59
CA ILE A 327 -7.82 -18.41 -0.37
C ILE A 327 -8.59 -17.13 -0.70
N PRO A 328 -9.76 -16.86 -0.11
CA PRO A 328 -10.50 -15.66 -0.42
C PRO A 328 -9.76 -14.40 0.07
N PHE A 329 -10.02 -13.28 -0.57
CA PHE A 329 -9.58 -11.96 -0.11
C PHE A 329 -10.81 -11.13 0.26
N HIS A 330 -10.67 -10.25 1.24
CA HIS A 330 -11.78 -9.40 1.64
C HIS A 330 -12.06 -8.33 0.58
N LYS A 331 -13.33 -8.04 0.36
CA LYS A 331 -13.78 -7.03 -0.59
C LYS A 331 -14.46 -5.91 0.17
N THR A 332 -13.90 -4.71 0.10
CA THR A 332 -14.49 -3.52 0.71
C THR A 332 -14.36 -2.39 -0.28
N ARG A 333 -15.47 -1.73 -0.58
CA ARG A 333 -15.47 -0.60 -1.51
C ARG A 333 -15.15 0.65 -0.72
N THR A 334 -13.95 1.20 -0.91
CA THR A 334 -13.45 2.34 -0.13
C THR A 334 -12.35 3.10 -0.87
N ILE A 335 -12.12 4.35 -0.49
CA ILE A 335 -11.01 5.16 -0.99
C ILE A 335 -9.69 4.88 -0.27
N TYR A 336 -9.68 4.05 0.77
CA TYR A 336 -8.50 3.92 1.65
C TYR A 336 -7.50 2.84 1.24
N TYR A 337 -7.86 1.86 0.41
CA TYR A 337 -6.93 0.83 -0.04
C TYR A 337 -7.31 0.13 -1.33
#